data_AF-A0A285CKE2-F1
#
_entry.id   AF-A0A285CKE2-F1
#
_cell.length_a   1.000
_cell.length_b   1.000
_cell.length_c   1.000
_cell.angle_alpha   90.00
_cell.angle_beta   90.00
_cell.angle_gamma   90.00
#
_symmetry.space_group_name_H-M   'P 1'
#
loop_
_entity.id
_entity.type
_entity.pdbx_description
1 polymer ?
#
loop_
_entity_poly.entity_id
_entity_poly.type
_entity_poly.pdbx_seq_one_letter_code
_entity_poly.pdbx_strand_id
1 'polypeptide(L)' 'MDKKFIYKMIDDALIPYISGVDGWEIRDEDYEIMYDRIIERKTQANANELYELVEDVVYEYITSDANV' A
#
# COMPACT_ATOMS: atom_id res chain seq x y z
N MET A 1 10.19 -11.52 -1.80
CA MET A 1 9.39 -10.88 -2.87
C MET A 1 10.18 -9.69 -3.41
N ASP A 2 10.10 -9.40 -4.70
CA ASP A 2 10.78 -8.22 -5.27
C ASP A 2 10.09 -6.95 -4.76
N LYS A 3 10.86 -6.09 -4.08
CA LYS A 3 10.37 -4.83 -3.51
C LYS A 3 9.82 -3.89 -4.58
N LYS A 4 10.49 -3.81 -5.73
CA LYS A 4 10.05 -2.96 -6.84
C LYS A 4 8.70 -3.39 -7.41
N PHE A 5 8.45 -4.70 -7.42
CA PHE A 5 7.17 -5.23 -7.87
C PHE A 5 6.03 -4.84 -6.91
N ILE A 6 6.24 -4.95 -5.59
CA ILE A 6 5.23 -4.54 -4.62
C ILE A 6 4.99 -3.03 -4.67
N TYR A 7 6.04 -2.22 -4.82
CA TYR A 7 5.90 -0.77 -4.97
C TYR A 7 5.03 -0.41 -6.17
N LYS A 8 5.21 -1.12 -7.29
CA LYS A 8 4.35 -0.93 -8.46
C LYS A 8 2.89 -1.29 -8.16
N MET A 9 2.64 -2.37 -7.41
CA MET A 9 1.27 -2.74 -7.01
C MET A 9 0.64 -1.69 -6.06
N ILE A 10 1.44 -1.13 -5.15
CA ILE A 10 1.02 -0.03 -4.28
C ILE A 10 0.66 1.19 -5.13
N ASP A 11 1.51 1.57 -6.09
CA ASP A 11 1.23 2.64 -7.05
C ASP A 11 -0.09 2.42 -7.79
N ASP A 12 -0.27 1.23 -8.37
CA ASP A 12 -1.47 0.89 -9.13
C ASP A 12 -2.73 0.97 -8.25
N ALA A 13 -2.64 0.53 -6.98
CA ALA A 13 -3.74 0.60 -6.00
C ALA A 13 -3.98 2.04 -5.48
N LEU A 14 -3.01 2.93 -5.54
CA LEU A 14 -3.14 4.33 -5.14
C LEU A 14 -3.87 5.19 -6.18
N ILE A 15 -3.75 4.85 -7.46
CA ILE A 15 -4.32 5.61 -8.60
C ILE A 15 -5.77 6.06 -8.35
N PRO A 16 -6.71 5.21 -7.90
CA PRO A 16 -8.11 5.62 -7.71
C PRO A 16 -8.31 6.71 -6.65
N TYR A 17 -7.39 6.83 -5.70
CA TYR A 17 -7.49 7.75 -4.56
C TYR A 17 -6.75 9.06 -4.80
N ILE A 18 -5.63 9.03 -5.52
CA ILE A 18 -4.83 10.21 -5.82
C ILE A 18 -5.30 10.95 -7.09
N SER A 19 -6.00 10.26 -7.99
CA SER A 19 -6.49 10.85 -9.24
C SER A 19 -7.64 11.82 -8.97
N GLY A 20 -7.31 13.10 -8.78
CA GLY A 20 -8.28 14.19 -8.57
C GLY A 20 -8.19 14.87 -7.20
N VAL A 21 -7.25 14.46 -6.34
CA VAL A 21 -6.96 15.17 -5.10
C VAL A 21 -5.74 16.07 -5.31
N ASP A 22 -5.98 17.37 -5.51
CA ASP A 22 -4.90 18.36 -5.58
C ASP A 22 -4.13 18.39 -4.25
N GLY A 23 -2.81 18.16 -4.31
CA GLY A 23 -1.91 18.26 -3.17
C GLY A 23 -1.62 16.95 -2.43
N TRP A 24 -2.08 15.80 -2.94
CA TRP A 24 -1.64 14.50 -2.39
C TRP A 24 -0.23 14.16 -2.87
N GLU A 25 0.75 14.22 -1.96
CA GLU A 25 2.12 13.76 -2.21
C GLU A 25 2.38 12.50 -1.39
N ILE A 26 2.69 11.40 -2.06
CA ILE A 26 3.16 10.17 -1.39
C ILE A 26 4.67 10.19 -1.38
N ARG A 27 5.24 10.14 -0.18
CA ARG A 27 6.68 10.15 0.05
C ARG A 27 7.21 8.73 0.03
N ASP A 28 8.50 8.58 -0.24
CA ASP A 28 9.18 7.27 -0.20
C ASP A 28 8.94 6.53 1.13
N GLU A 29 8.90 7.26 2.24
CA GLU A 29 8.60 6.72 3.58
C GLU A 29 7.22 6.05 3.66
N ASP A 30 6.23 6.57 2.94
CA ASP A 30 4.87 6.06 2.93
C ASP A 30 4.81 4.71 2.18
N TYR A 31 5.58 4.58 1.09
CA TYR A 31 5.77 3.30 0.39
C TYR A 31 6.46 2.26 1.27
N GLU A 32 7.45 2.66 2.06
CA GLU A 32 8.12 1.75 3.01
C GLU A 32 7.16 1.24 4.08
N ILE A 33 6.35 2.12 4.67
CA ILE A 33 5.33 1.74 5.68
C ILE A 33 4.35 0.72 5.10
N MET A 34 3.83 0.97 3.89
CA MET A 34 2.90 0.04 3.22
C MET A 34 3.59 -1.29 2.89
N TYR A 35 4.82 -1.26 2.39
CA TYR A 35 5.60 -2.45 2.07
C TYR A 35 5.86 -3.33 3.29
N ASP A 36 6.28 -2.75 4.40
CA ASP A 36 6.56 -3.49 5.62
C ASP A 36 5.30 -4.18 6.16
N ARG A 37 4.14 -3.48 6.12
CA ARG A 37 2.83 -4.06 6.47
C ARG A 37 2.43 -5.22 5.56
N ILE A 38 2.69 -5.11 4.25
CA ILE A 38 2.41 -6.17 3.27
C ILE A 38 3.28 -7.41 3.55
N ILE A 39 4.58 -7.22 3.80
CA ILE A 39 5.48 -8.34 4.11
C ILE A 39 5.09 -9.02 5.42
N GLU A 40 4.81 -8.25 6.48
CA GLU A 40 4.40 -8.79 7.78
C GLU A 40 3.13 -9.65 7.65
N ARG A 41 2.07 -9.10 7.06
CA ARG A 41 0.79 -9.82 6.90
C ARG A 41 0.90 -11.03 5.97
N LYS A 42 1.72 -10.96 4.92
CA LYS A 42 1.94 -12.09 4.00
C LYS A 42 2.65 -13.26 4.69
N THR A 43 3.52 -12.99 5.66
CA THR A 43 4.16 -14.07 6.44
C THR A 43 3.22 -14.75 7.42
N GLN A 44 2.15 -14.05 7.83
CA GLN A 44 1.14 -14.56 8.78
C GLN A 44 -0.05 -15.24 8.09
N ALA A 45 -0.35 -14.90 6.83
CA ALA A 45 -1.49 -15.42 6.09
C ALA A 45 -1.15 -16.57 5.13
N ASN A 46 -1.87 -17.69 5.25
CA ASN A 46 -1.91 -18.69 4.19
C ASN A 46 -2.73 -18.15 3.02
N ALA A 47 -2.04 -17.79 1.94
CA ALA A 47 -2.61 -17.63 0.60
C ALA A 47 -3.70 -16.57 0.36
N ASN A 48 -3.76 -15.45 1.10
CA ASN A 48 -4.40 -14.26 0.52
C ASN A 48 -3.63 -13.89 -0.76
N GLU A 49 -4.35 -13.68 -1.86
CA GLU A 49 -3.72 -13.24 -3.10
C GLU A 49 -2.99 -11.92 -2.82
N LEU A 50 -1.72 -11.84 -3.24
CA LEU A 50 -0.88 -10.66 -2.96
C LEU A 50 -1.56 -9.36 -3.39
N TYR A 51 -2.38 -9.43 -4.44
CA TYR A 51 -3.18 -8.33 -4.94
C TYR A 51 -4.18 -7.80 -3.90
N GLU A 52 -5.04 -8.66 -3.36
CA GLU A 52 -6.03 -8.28 -2.33
C GLU A 52 -5.35 -7.71 -1.08
N LEU A 53 -4.23 -8.30 -0.67
CA LEU A 53 -3.46 -7.79 0.47
C LEU A 53 -2.90 -6.39 0.23
N VAL A 54 -2.45 -6.09 -1.00
CA VAL A 54 -1.96 -4.75 -1.34
C VAL A 54 -3.11 -3.74 -1.32
N GLU A 55 -4.26 -4.09 -1.92
CA GLU A 55 -5.46 -3.25 -1.92
C GLU A 55 -5.91 -2.92 -0.49
N ASP A 56 -5.97 -3.93 0.38
CA ASP A 56 -6.35 -3.77 1.80
C ASP A 56 -5.40 -2.83 2.52
N VAL A 57 -4.08 -3.00 2.36
CA VAL A 57 -3.08 -2.16 3.05
C VAL A 57 -3.13 -0.73 2.54
N VAL A 58 -3.31 -0.52 1.24
CA VAL A 58 -3.41 0.82 0.65
C VAL A 58 -4.69 1.51 1.11
N TYR A 59 -5.82 0.81 1.08
CA TYR A 59 -7.09 1.34 1.57
C TYR A 59 -7.01 1.70 3.06
N GLU A 60 -6.46 0.82 3.89
CA GLU A 60 -6.21 1.10 5.31
C GLU A 60 -5.29 2.30 5.50
N TYR A 61 -4.21 2.42 4.71
CA TYR A 61 -3.28 3.55 4.81
C TYR A 61 -3.98 4.88 4.53
N ILE A 62 -4.85 4.91 3.53
CA ILE A 62 -5.60 6.10 3.10
C ILE A 62 -6.73 6.47 4.05
N THR A 63 -7.40 5.47 4.62
CA THR A 63 -8.59 5.67 5.45
C THR A 63 -8.30 5.69 6.95
N SER A 64 -7.14 5.18 7.37
CA SER A 64 -6.68 5.34 8.74
C SER A 64 -6.23 6.79 8.91
N ASP A 65 -7.07 7.57 9.58
CA ASP A 65 -6.92 8.99 9.92
C ASP A 65 -5.77 9.26 10.92
N ALA A 66 -4.64 8.57 10.82
CA ALA A 66 -3.54 8.62 11.79
C ALA A 66 -2.21 8.16 11.18
N ASN A 67 -1.55 9.06 10.46
CA ASN A 67 -0.09 9.04 10.38
C ASN A 67 0.53 10.45 10.25
N VAL A 68 -0.17 11.50 10.73
CA VAL A 68 0.43 12.69 11.38
C VAL A 68 -0.57 13.27 12.37
#